data_AF-A0A381YMM9-F1
#
_entry.id   AF-A0A381YMM9-F1
#
_cell.length_a   1.000
_cell.length_b   1.000
_cell.length_c   1.000
_cell.angle_alpha   90.00
_cell.angle_beta   90.00
_cell.angle_gamma   90.00
#
_symmetry.space_group_name_H-M   'P 1'
#
loop_
_entity.id
_entity.type
_entity.pdbx_description
1 polymer ?
#
loop_
_entity_poly.entity_id
_entity_poly.type
_entity_poly.pdbx_seq_one_letter_code
_entity_poly.pdbx_strand_id
1 'polypeptide(L)' 'WADHMATLDVPIVWGPGRHGPGNNLFFMVHDPDKNWVEISAELEQLTDDRTIRTWPHGEKALNLWGPGYLRS' A
#
# COMPACT_ATOMS: atom_id res chain seq x y z
N TRP A 1 -6.14 12.88 -0.42
CA TRP A 1 -4.83 12.79 0.25
C TRP A 1 -3.66 12.88 -0.71
N ALA A 2 -3.59 12.08 -1.78
CA ALA A 2 -2.53 12.21 -2.80
C ALA A 2 -2.43 13.64 -3.38
N ASP A 3 -3.55 14.22 -3.81
CA ASP A 3 -3.59 15.61 -4.29
C ASP A 3 -3.15 16.61 -3.22
N HIS A 4 -3.49 16.37 -1.96
CA HIS A 4 -3.04 17.22 -0.86
C HIS A 4 -1.52 17.16 -0.66
N MET A 5 -0.91 15.97 -0.74
CA MET A 5 0.55 15.83 -0.71
C MET A 5 1.20 16.57 -1.88
N ALA A 6 0.60 16.52 -3.07
CA ALA A 6 1.06 17.27 -4.23
C ALA A 6 1.00 18.79 -4.01
N THR A 7 -0.02 19.33 -3.32
CA THR A 7 -0.07 20.77 -2.97
C THR A 7 1.03 21.21 -1.99
N LEU A 8 1.71 20.25 -1.35
CA LEU A 8 2.80 20.47 -0.40
C LEU A 8 4.18 20.09 -0.99
N ASP A 9 4.25 19.78 -2.29
CA ASP A 9 5.47 19.29 -2.96
C ASP A 9 6.08 18.03 -2.30
N VAL A 10 5.24 17.18 -1.68
CA VAL A 10 5.67 15.92 -1.08
C VAL A 10 5.50 14.79 -2.11
N PRO A 11 6.60 14.15 -2.58
CA PRO A 11 6.52 13.12 -3.60
C PRO A 11 5.92 11.81 -3.04
N ILE A 12 5.06 11.18 -3.84
CA ILE A 12 4.67 9.78 -3.63
C ILE A 12 5.83 8.89 -4.06
N VAL A 13 6.32 8.07 -3.14
CA VAL A 13 7.48 7.20 -3.36
C VAL A 13 7.09 5.77 -3.74
N TRP A 14 5.84 5.38 -3.48
CA TRP A 14 5.25 4.14 -3.98
C TRP A 14 3.72 4.22 -4.02
N GLY A 15 3.11 3.61 -5.05
CA GLY A 15 1.68 3.71 -5.32
C GLY A 15 1.34 4.87 -6.26
N PRO A 16 0.08 5.32 -6.29
CA PRO A 16 -1.07 4.71 -5.64
C PRO A 16 -1.29 3.27 -6.09
N GLY A 17 -1.80 2.43 -5.20
CA GLY A 17 -1.93 1.00 -5.45
C GLY A 17 -2.96 0.33 -4.56
N ARG A 18 -3.03 -0.99 -4.73
CA ARG A 18 -3.94 -1.87 -3.99
C ARG A 18 -3.15 -3.07 -3.51
N HIS A 19 -3.08 -3.29 -2.21
CA HIS A 19 -2.40 -4.48 -1.69
C HIS A 19 -3.22 -5.75 -1.97
N GLY A 20 -2.53 -6.88 -2.10
CA GLY A 20 -3.19 -8.19 -2.10
C GLY A 20 -3.72 -8.52 -0.70
N PRO A 21 -2.84 -8.82 0.27
CA PRO A 21 -3.21 -8.96 1.68
C PRO A 21 -3.83 -7.67 2.22
N GLY A 22 -4.87 -7.80 3.03
CA GLY A 22 -5.60 -6.64 3.56
C GLY A 22 -6.50 -5.95 2.53
N ASN A 23 -6.25 -6.14 1.23
CA ASN A 23 -7.04 -5.57 0.14
C ASN A 23 -7.39 -4.12 0.50
N ASN A 24 -6.37 -3.30 0.78
CA ASN A 24 -6.44 -1.87 1.10
C ASN A 24 -5.88 -1.03 -0.07
N LEU A 25 -6.40 0.18 -0.23
CA LEU A 25 -5.81 1.21 -1.08
C LEU A 25 -4.59 1.76 -0.35
N PHE A 26 -3.53 2.09 -1.08
CA PHE A 26 -2.35 2.67 -0.45
C PHE A 26 -1.62 3.63 -1.39
N PHE A 27 -0.90 4.57 -0.79
CA PHE A 27 0.31 5.16 -1.35
C PHE A 27 1.24 5.53 -0.20
N MET A 28 2.53 5.64 -0.50
CA MET A 28 3.55 5.96 0.50
C MET A 28 4.29 7.25 0.15
N VAL A 29 4.69 7.98 1.19
CA VAL A 29 5.56 9.15 1.13
C VAL A 29 6.73 8.97 2.11
N HIS A 30 7.71 9.87 2.06
CA HIS A 30 8.69 10.01 3.12
C HIS A 30 8.34 11.17 4.04
N ASP A 31 8.49 10.97 5.34
CA ASP A 31 8.48 12.07 6.30
C ASP A 31 9.80 12.89 6.23
N PRO A 32 9.94 13.99 6.99
CA PRO A 32 11.17 14.78 7.01
C PRO A 32 12.44 13.99 7.37
N ASP A 33 12.30 12.95 8.21
CA ASP A 33 13.39 12.08 8.67
C ASP A 33 13.63 10.87 7.74
N LYS A 34 12.94 10.82 6.59
CA LYS A 34 13.00 9.75 5.58
C LYS A 34 12.39 8.41 6.00
N ASN A 35 11.54 8.41 7.02
CA ASN A 35 10.71 7.25 7.34
C ASN A 35 9.64 7.05 6.28
N TRP A 36 9.29 5.80 6.03
CA TRP A 36 8.19 5.45 5.13
C TRP A 36 6.85 5.63 5.86
N VAL A 37 5.97 6.44 5.29
CA VAL A 37 4.63 6.67 5.82
C VAL A 37 3.61 6.17 4.80
N GLU A 38 2.78 5.22 5.20
CA GLU A 38 1.67 4.73 4.39
C GLU A 38 0.40 5.52 4.67
N ILE A 39 -0.25 6.00 3.61
CA ILE A 39 -1.61 6.51 3.65
C ILE A 39 -2.48 5.44 3.02
N SER A 40 -3.40 4.90 3.81
CA SER A 40 -4.25 3.78 3.41
C SER A 40 -5.73 4.02 3.64
N ALA A 41 -6.56 3.37 2.83
CA ALA A 41 -8.00 3.32 2.97
C ALA A 41 -8.55 1.95 2.60
N GLU A 42 -9.79 1.66 3.00
CA GLU A 42 -10.53 0.45 2.63
C GLU A 42 -9.83 -0.86 3.04
N LEU A 43 -9.17 -0.85 4.21
CA LEU A 43 -8.63 -2.08 4.79
C LEU A 43 -9.76 -3.06 5.08
N GLU A 44 -9.60 -4.25 4.55
CA GLU A 44 -10.52 -5.36 4.71
C GLU A 44 -10.78 -5.65 6.19
N GLN A 45 -12.05 -5.65 6.56
CA GLN A 45 -12.49 -6.06 7.88
C GLN A 45 -12.69 -7.58 7.87
N LEU A 46 -12.01 -8.26 8.79
CA LEU A 46 -12.09 -9.71 8.89
C LEU A 46 -13.25 -10.09 9.82
N THR A 47 -13.97 -11.15 9.44
CA THR A 47 -14.97 -11.84 10.26
C THR A 47 -14.41 -13.19 10.71
N ASP A 48 -14.95 -13.75 11.80
CA ASP A 48 -14.42 -14.97 12.42
C ASP A 48 -14.52 -16.22 11.51
N ASP A 49 -15.44 -16.23 10.57
CA ASP A 49 -15.72 -17.35 9.66
C ASP A 49 -14.82 -17.39 8.41
N ARG A 50 -13.85 -16.48 8.33
CA ARG A 50 -13.07 -16.30 7.11
C ARG A 50 -11.93 -17.30 6.95
N THR A 51 -11.87 -17.95 5.78
CA THR A 51 -10.75 -18.81 5.39
C THR A 51 -9.46 -18.01 5.22
N ILE A 52 -8.38 -18.51 5.81
CA ILE A 52 -7.02 -18.00 5.61
C ILE A 52 -6.66 -18.07 4.12
N ARG A 53 -6.09 -17.00 3.59
CA ARG A 53 -5.57 -16.94 2.22
C ARG A 53 -4.05 -16.91 2.25
N THR A 54 -3.41 -17.76 1.44
CA THR A 54 -1.97 -17.73 1.21
C THR A 54 -1.68 -16.87 -0.02
N TRP A 55 -0.81 -15.88 0.15
CA TRP A 55 -0.32 -15.04 -0.95
C TRP A 55 1.07 -15.52 -1.36
N PRO A 56 1.25 -16.03 -2.59
CA PRO A 56 2.58 -16.37 -3.09
C PRO A 56 3.48 -15.14 -3.06
N HIS A 57 4.75 -15.32 -2.71
CA HIS A 57 5.72 -14.25 -2.77
C HIS A 57 5.85 -13.75 -4.22
N GLY A 58 5.66 -12.45 -4.43
CA GLY A 58 5.72 -11.83 -5.75
C GLY A 58 5.08 -10.45 -5.77
N GLU A 59 5.30 -9.71 -6.85
CA GLU A 59 4.87 -8.30 -6.96
C GLU A 59 3.38 -8.12 -6.73
N LYS A 60 2.55 -9.05 -7.23
CA LYS A 60 1.09 -8.99 -7.06
C LYS A 60 0.62 -9.16 -5.63
N ALA A 61 1.40 -9.80 -4.75
CA ALA A 61 1.08 -9.80 -3.33
C ALA A 61 1.25 -8.40 -2.74
N LEU A 62 2.19 -7.61 -3.25
CA LEU A 62 2.47 -6.26 -2.76
C LEU A 62 1.59 -5.20 -3.42
N ASN A 63 1.36 -5.26 -4.73
CA ASN A 63 0.54 -4.30 -5.46
C ASN A 63 -0.20 -4.99 -6.61
N LEU A 64 -1.52 -5.05 -6.53
CA LEU A 64 -2.39 -5.63 -7.54
C LEU A 64 -2.52 -4.76 -8.79
N TRP A 65 -2.30 -3.45 -8.65
CA TRP A 65 -2.53 -2.45 -9.71
C TRP A 65 -1.26 -2.04 -10.45
N GLY A 66 -0.09 -2.42 -9.96
CA GLY A 66 1.17 -1.93 -10.50
C GLY A 66 2.39 -2.62 -9.89
N PRO A 67 3.58 -2.01 -9.96
CA PRO A 67 4.80 -2.64 -9.50
C PRO A 67 4.81 -2.85 -7.98
N GLY A 68 5.30 -4.01 -7.57
CA GLY A 68 5.60 -4.33 -6.18
C GLY A 68 7.10 -4.21 -5.92
N TYR A 69 7.50 -3.46 -4.88
CA TYR A 69 8.90 -3.40 -4.47
C TYR A 69 9.29 -4.65 -3.67
N LEU A 70 9.66 -5.71 -4.38
CA LEU A 70 10.23 -6.90 -3.77
C LEU A 70 11.60 -6.56 -3.16
N ARG A 71 11.82 -6.98 -1.93
CA ARG A 71 13.12 -6.94 -1.26
C ARG A 71 13.61 -8.38 -1.13
N SER A 72 14.80 -8.65 -1.63
CA SER A 72 15.50 -9.95 -1.53
C SER A 72 16.05 -10.18 -0.14
#